data_AF-A0A7X0E9H6-F1
#
_entry.id   AF-A0A7X0E9H6-F1
#
_cell.length_a   1.000
_cell.length_b   1.000
_cell.length_c   1.000
_cell.angle_alpha   90.00
_cell.angle_beta   90.00
_cell.angle_gamma   90.00
#
_symmetry.space_group_name_H-M   'P 1'
#
loop_
_entity.id
_entity.type
_entity.pdbx_description
1 polymer ?
#
loop_
_entity_poly.entity_id
_entity_poly.type
_entity_poly.pdbx_seq_one_letter_code
_entity_poly.pdbx_strand_id
1 'polypeptide(L)'
;MFYLHQLMDSRQLTQLRTTFNGTYGATLFFQPEKLSYYVAMFHSDVYWRVIQTDSETDAESIYRAFSQQSEKLAEVDIDAMRLKAGNIYAERMVAMNQQRLQNLQQDASLRQQQAQQVAVQQQQAQQQAIALSNDLRNNSNQLDAVKERIRALEAQQANPELILPTPPQQAAAANPPAQSTPSN
;
A
#
# COMPACT_ATOMS: atom_id res chain seq x y z
N MET A 1 16.04 -60.98 -13.21
CA MET A 1 15.00 -60.17 -12.55
C MET A 1 13.61 -60.79 -12.57
N PHE A 2 13.12 -61.32 -13.71
CA PHE A 2 11.77 -61.89 -13.82
C PHE A 2 11.44 -63.01 -12.82
N TYR A 3 12.45 -63.79 -12.40
CA TYR A 3 12.25 -64.93 -11.49
C TYR A 3 11.79 -64.51 -10.08
N LEU A 4 12.28 -63.38 -9.53
CA LEU A 4 11.84 -62.92 -8.21
C LEU A 4 10.38 -62.44 -8.26
N HIS A 5 10.01 -61.66 -9.27
CA HIS A 5 8.62 -61.22 -9.46
C HIS A 5 7.67 -62.41 -9.58
N GLN A 6 8.02 -63.41 -10.38
CA GLN A 6 7.21 -64.63 -10.50
C GLN A 6 7.04 -65.36 -9.16
N LEU A 7 8.08 -65.42 -8.32
CA LEU A 7 7.99 -66.03 -6.99
C LEU A 7 7.15 -65.19 -6.01
N MET A 8 7.23 -63.86 -6.10
CA MET A 8 6.39 -62.95 -5.31
C MET A 8 4.91 -63.05 -5.72
N ASP A 9 4.64 -63.03 -7.03
CA ASP A 9 3.29 -63.11 -7.61
C ASP A 9 2.62 -64.45 -7.30
N SER A 10 3.41 -65.53 -7.27
CA SER A 10 2.96 -66.87 -6.86
C SER A 10 2.89 -67.06 -5.34
N ARG A 11 3.15 -66.01 -4.54
CA ARG A 11 3.17 -66.02 -3.06
C ARG A 11 4.04 -67.14 -2.46
N GLN A 12 5.11 -67.54 -3.17
CA GLN A 12 6.04 -68.57 -2.70
C GLN A 12 7.10 -68.03 -1.74
N LEU A 13 7.09 -66.72 -1.49
CA LEU A 13 8.04 -66.01 -0.64
C LEU A 13 7.35 -65.40 0.57
N THR A 14 7.91 -65.64 1.74
CA THR A 14 7.56 -64.95 2.98
C THR A 14 8.51 -63.79 3.19
N GLN A 15 7.99 -62.57 3.28
CA GLN A 15 8.80 -61.41 3.63
C GLN A 15 9.19 -61.48 5.11
N LEU A 16 10.49 -61.53 5.39
CA LEU A 16 11.01 -61.54 6.76
C LEU A 16 11.27 -60.11 7.27
N ARG A 17 11.87 -59.26 6.45
CA ARG A 17 12.21 -57.88 6.82
C ARG A 17 12.26 -56.98 5.58
N THR A 18 11.85 -55.72 5.74
CA THR A 18 12.01 -54.68 4.73
C THR A 18 12.44 -53.37 5.38
N THR A 19 13.37 -52.67 4.73
CA THR A 19 13.79 -51.30 5.07
C THR A 19 13.43 -50.37 3.93
N PHE A 20 12.84 -49.22 4.25
CA PHE A 20 12.56 -48.13 3.31
C PHE A 20 13.40 -46.89 3.67
N ASN A 21 14.08 -46.34 2.66
CA ASN A 21 14.84 -45.10 2.71
C ASN A 21 14.36 -44.22 1.54
N GLY A 22 13.32 -43.43 1.77
CA GLY A 22 12.66 -42.70 0.67
C GLY A 22 12.09 -43.66 -0.37
N THR A 23 12.50 -43.50 -1.64
CA THR A 23 12.11 -44.38 -2.76
C THR A 23 12.97 -45.64 -2.87
N TYR A 24 14.11 -45.70 -2.18
CA TYR A 24 15.00 -46.85 -2.16
C TYR A 24 14.71 -47.76 -0.97
N GLY A 25 15.10 -49.02 -1.07
CA GLY A 25 15.03 -49.92 0.07
C GLY A 25 15.63 -51.28 -0.19
N ALA A 26 15.52 -52.14 0.82
CA ALA A 26 15.97 -53.51 0.77
C ALA A 26 14.95 -54.43 1.46
N THR A 27 14.81 -55.65 0.94
CA THR A 27 13.92 -56.67 1.48
C THR A 27 14.63 -58.02 1.57
N LEU A 28 14.40 -58.72 2.68
CA LEU A 28 14.76 -60.12 2.88
C LEU A 28 13.49 -60.98 2.81
N PHE A 29 13.50 -61.93 1.89
CA PHE A 29 12.47 -62.94 1.72
C PHE A 29 13.02 -64.34 2.05
N PHE A 30 12.13 -65.24 2.45
CA PHE A 30 12.40 -66.66 2.65
C PHE A 30 11.43 -67.51 1.83
N GLN A 31 11.95 -68.55 1.18
CA GLN A 31 11.18 -69.53 0.43
C GLN A 31 11.13 -70.85 1.21
N PRO A 32 10.02 -71.16 1.91
CA PRO A 32 9.95 -72.35 2.77
C PRO A 32 10.16 -73.67 2.03
N GLU A 33 9.68 -73.77 0.79
CA GLU A 33 9.75 -75.01 -0.01
C GLU A 33 11.19 -75.40 -0.36
N LYS A 34 12.07 -74.42 -0.58
CA LYS A 34 13.48 -74.63 -0.98
C LYS A 34 14.47 -74.34 0.13
N LEU A 35 14.00 -73.82 1.26
CA LEU A 35 14.83 -73.29 2.36
C LEU A 35 15.86 -72.25 1.88
N SER A 36 15.50 -71.49 0.83
CA SER A 36 16.34 -70.45 0.26
C SER A 36 15.89 -69.06 0.70
N TYR A 37 16.84 -68.15 0.83
CA TYR A 37 16.63 -66.74 1.10
C TYR A 37 16.85 -65.93 -0.17
N TYR A 38 16.06 -64.87 -0.34
CA TYR A 38 16.23 -63.88 -1.40
C TYR A 38 16.37 -62.50 -0.77
N VAL A 39 17.48 -61.84 -1.07
CA VAL A 39 17.74 -60.47 -0.63
C VAL A 39 17.69 -59.56 -1.84
N ALA A 40 16.81 -58.56 -1.80
CA ALA A 40 16.59 -57.68 -2.93
C ALA A 40 16.75 -56.22 -2.51
N MET A 41 17.36 -55.41 -3.37
CA MET A 41 17.36 -53.96 -3.28
C MET A 41 16.39 -53.41 -4.34
N PHE A 42 15.60 -52.41 -3.97
CA PHE A 42 14.60 -51.82 -4.84
C PHE A 42 14.70 -50.30 -4.90
N HIS A 43 14.13 -49.73 -5.96
CA HIS A 43 13.85 -48.31 -6.14
C HIS A 43 12.46 -48.16 -6.75
N SER A 44 11.54 -47.45 -6.09
CA SER A 44 10.15 -47.27 -6.53
C SER A 44 9.48 -48.59 -6.96
N ASP A 45 9.54 -49.59 -6.07
CA ASP A 45 9.00 -50.94 -6.27
C ASP A 45 9.67 -51.79 -7.36
N VAL A 46 10.73 -51.28 -8.02
CA VAL A 46 11.51 -52.04 -9.00
C VAL A 46 12.73 -52.66 -8.30
N TYR A 47 12.75 -53.99 -8.20
CA TYR A 47 13.89 -54.73 -7.67
C TYR A 47 15.04 -54.78 -8.66
N TRP A 48 16.09 -54.00 -8.42
CA TRP A 48 17.19 -53.82 -9.36
C TRP A 48 18.42 -54.70 -9.07
N ARG A 49 18.51 -55.25 -7.86
CA ARG A 49 19.55 -56.22 -7.48
C ARG A 49 18.94 -57.28 -6.57
N VAL A 50 19.13 -58.55 -6.90
CA VAL A 50 18.61 -59.69 -6.15
C VAL A 50 19.71 -60.72 -5.98
N ILE A 51 19.90 -61.21 -4.75
CA ILE A 51 20.83 -62.29 -4.42
C ILE A 51 20.05 -63.39 -3.73
N GLN A 52 20.24 -64.63 -4.18
CA GLN A 52 19.71 -65.83 -3.54
C GLN A 52 20.83 -66.52 -2.76
N THR A 53 20.51 -67.04 -1.58
CA THR A 53 21.43 -67.87 -0.77
C THR A 53 20.64 -68.84 0.09
N ASP A 54 21.20 -70.00 0.39
CA ASP A 54 20.59 -70.97 1.33
C ASP A 54 21.13 -70.80 2.76
N SER A 55 22.06 -69.86 2.97
CA SER A 55 22.66 -69.53 4.27
C SER A 55 21.94 -68.34 4.90
N GLU A 56 21.32 -68.56 6.06
CA GLU A 56 20.65 -67.51 6.84
C GLU A 56 21.62 -66.38 7.22
N THR A 57 22.82 -66.74 7.68
CA THR A 57 23.87 -65.79 8.08
C THR A 57 24.26 -64.88 6.92
N ASP A 58 24.43 -65.45 5.73
CA ASP A 58 24.77 -64.67 4.54
C ASP A 58 23.61 -63.79 4.10
N ALA A 59 22.36 -64.31 4.15
CA ALA A 59 21.17 -63.54 3.82
C ALA A 59 21.03 -62.29 4.70
N GLU A 60 21.20 -62.47 6.02
CA GLU A 60 21.19 -61.37 7.00
C GLU A 60 22.34 -60.37 6.78
N SER A 61 23.53 -60.86 6.42
CA SER A 61 24.69 -60.00 6.10
C SER A 61 24.45 -59.16 4.83
N ILE A 62 23.99 -59.81 3.76
CA ILE A 62 23.65 -59.15 2.49
C ILE A 62 22.52 -58.13 2.70
N TYR A 63 21.51 -58.48 3.50
CA TYR A 63 20.41 -57.56 3.82
C TYR A 63 20.90 -56.30 4.52
N ARG A 64 21.80 -56.43 5.49
CA ARG A 64 22.41 -55.26 6.17
C ARG A 64 23.20 -54.40 5.20
N ALA A 65 24.01 -55.00 4.33
CA ALA A 65 24.75 -54.28 3.31
C ALA A 65 23.82 -53.55 2.32
N PHE A 66 22.75 -54.20 1.88
CA PHE A 66 21.78 -53.58 0.98
C PHE A 66 21.00 -52.45 1.67
N SER A 67 20.63 -52.62 2.94
CA SER A 67 19.97 -51.57 3.71
C SER A 67 20.86 -50.32 3.80
N GLN A 68 22.14 -50.48 4.17
CA GLN A 68 23.10 -49.36 4.23
C GLN A 68 23.36 -48.73 2.86
N GLN A 69 23.43 -49.52 1.79
CA GLN A 69 23.62 -49.00 0.44
C GLN A 69 22.38 -48.21 -0.03
N SER A 70 21.17 -48.69 0.28
CA SER A 70 19.92 -48.00 -0.08
C SER A 70 19.76 -46.65 0.64
N GLU A 71 20.26 -46.53 1.87
CA GLU A 71 20.30 -45.27 2.62
C GLU A 71 21.13 -44.21 1.90
N LYS A 72 22.35 -44.57 1.47
CA LYS A 72 23.24 -43.66 0.73
C LYS A 72 22.66 -43.22 -0.61
N LEU A 73 21.97 -44.12 -1.31
CA LEU A 73 21.32 -43.80 -2.58
C LEU A 73 20.12 -42.86 -2.37
N ALA A 74 19.38 -43.06 -1.29
CA ALA A 74 18.23 -42.24 -0.94
C ALA A 74 18.58 -40.82 -0.52
N GLU A 75 19.77 -40.60 0.03
CA GLU A 75 20.21 -39.29 0.52
C GLU A 75 20.08 -38.20 -0.56
N VAL A 76 20.50 -38.52 -1.79
CA VAL A 76 20.41 -37.60 -2.94
C VAL A 76 18.96 -37.23 -3.26
N ASP A 77 18.06 -38.22 -3.32
CA ASP A 77 16.65 -37.99 -3.66
C ASP A 77 15.92 -37.23 -2.54
N ILE A 78 16.23 -37.55 -1.28
CA ILE A 78 15.69 -36.87 -0.11
C ILE A 78 16.12 -35.40 -0.11
N ASP A 79 17.39 -35.12 -0.38
CA ASP A 79 17.90 -33.75 -0.42
C ASP A 79 17.33 -32.97 -1.61
N ALA A 80 17.21 -33.59 -2.79
CA ALA A 80 16.54 -32.99 -3.93
C ALA A 80 15.07 -32.63 -3.61
N MET A 81 14.35 -33.52 -2.92
CA MET A 81 12.98 -33.26 -2.49
C MET A 81 12.88 -32.07 -1.52
N ARG A 82 13.79 -32.00 -0.53
CA ARG A 82 13.88 -30.88 0.42
C ARG A 82 14.18 -29.56 -0.29
N LEU A 83 15.16 -29.56 -1.19
CA LEU A 83 15.54 -28.38 -1.97
C LEU A 83 14.38 -27.89 -2.85
N LYS A 84 13.69 -28.79 -3.53
CA LYS A 84 12.51 -28.46 -4.33
C LYS A 84 11.41 -27.83 -3.48
N ALA A 85 11.12 -28.39 -2.31
CA ALA A 85 10.14 -27.82 -1.39
C ALA A 85 10.56 -26.42 -0.88
N GLY A 86 11.84 -26.25 -0.55
CA GLY A 86 12.41 -24.96 -0.15
C GLY A 86 12.30 -23.90 -1.25
N ASN A 87 12.57 -24.28 -2.50
CA ASN A 87 12.43 -23.39 -3.66
C ASN A 87 10.97 -22.95 -3.88
N ILE A 88 10.01 -23.88 -3.86
CA ILE A 88 8.57 -23.56 -3.98
C ILE A 88 8.13 -22.60 -2.86
N TYR A 89 8.60 -22.82 -1.64
CA TYR A 89 8.31 -21.92 -0.53
C TYR A 89 8.87 -20.51 -0.76
N ALA A 90 10.14 -20.42 -1.18
CA ALA A 90 10.79 -19.15 -1.47
C ALA A 90 10.08 -18.39 -2.61
N GLU A 91 9.70 -19.06 -3.69
CA GLU A 91 8.95 -18.48 -4.80
C GLU A 91 7.62 -17.86 -4.34
N ARG A 92 6.89 -18.55 -3.46
CA ARG A 92 5.65 -18.02 -2.86
C ARG A 92 5.92 -16.75 -2.04
N MET A 93 6.98 -16.74 -1.25
CA MET A 93 7.35 -15.56 -0.46
C MET A 93 7.73 -14.38 -1.35
N VAL A 94 8.47 -14.61 -2.44
CA VAL A 94 8.79 -13.58 -3.42
C VAL A 94 7.52 -13.01 -4.04
N ALA A 95 6.59 -13.84 -4.49
CA ALA A 95 5.34 -13.41 -5.08
C ALA A 95 4.50 -12.55 -4.11
N MET A 96 4.37 -12.97 -2.85
CA MET A 96 3.66 -12.20 -1.82
C MET A 96 4.32 -10.83 -1.57
N ASN A 97 5.65 -10.77 -1.51
CA ASN A 97 6.36 -9.52 -1.30
C ASN A 97 6.27 -8.59 -2.51
N GLN A 98 6.30 -9.13 -3.73
CA GLN A 98 6.09 -8.35 -4.95
C GLN A 98 4.70 -7.72 -4.99
N GLN A 99 3.66 -8.47 -4.62
CA GLN A 99 2.30 -7.93 -4.51
C GLN A 99 2.22 -6.82 -3.45
N ARG A 100 2.85 -7.03 -2.29
CA ARG A 100 2.91 -6.00 -1.24
C ARG A 100 3.63 -4.74 -1.74
N LEU A 101 4.75 -4.90 -2.45
CA LEU A 101 5.51 -3.80 -3.01
C LEU A 101 4.69 -2.99 -4.02
N GLN A 102 3.95 -3.66 -4.92
CA GLN A 102 3.08 -3.00 -5.90
C GLN A 102 1.99 -2.15 -5.21
N ASN A 103 1.34 -2.71 -4.20
CA ASN A 103 0.33 -1.98 -3.42
C ASN A 103 0.94 -0.73 -2.75
N LEU A 104 2.10 -0.88 -2.10
CA LEU A 104 2.78 0.24 -1.46
C LEU A 104 3.18 1.34 -2.45
N GLN A 105 3.63 0.96 -3.65
CA GLN A 105 3.95 1.91 -4.72
C GLN A 105 2.71 2.66 -5.19
N GLN A 106 1.59 1.95 -5.38
CA GLN A 106 0.33 2.57 -5.77
C GLN A 106 -0.17 3.55 -4.70
N ASP A 107 -0.15 3.16 -3.42
CA ASP A 107 -0.54 4.01 -2.30
C ASP A 107 0.36 5.25 -2.18
N ALA A 108 1.67 5.10 -2.40
CA ALA A 108 2.61 6.22 -2.42
C ALA A 108 2.29 7.20 -3.55
N SER A 109 1.99 6.69 -4.75
CA SER A 109 1.65 7.52 -5.91
C SER A 109 0.35 8.31 -5.69
N LEU A 110 -0.68 7.68 -5.11
CA LEU A 110 -1.94 8.32 -4.78
C LEU A 110 -1.75 9.43 -3.74
N ARG A 111 -0.98 9.16 -2.68
CA ARG A 111 -0.67 10.18 -1.65
C ARG A 111 0.08 11.37 -2.24
N GLN A 112 1.02 11.13 -3.15
CA GLN A 112 1.74 12.21 -3.83
C GLN A 112 0.79 13.08 -4.67
N GLN A 113 -0.13 12.47 -5.42
CA GLN A 113 -1.13 13.21 -6.19
C GLN A 113 -2.05 14.03 -5.29
N GLN A 114 -2.55 13.45 -4.19
CA GLN A 114 -3.37 14.16 -3.22
C GLN A 114 -2.64 15.35 -2.60
N ALA A 115 -1.37 15.17 -2.20
CA ALA A 115 -0.56 16.24 -1.66
C ALA A 115 -0.39 17.41 -2.66
N GLN A 116 -0.17 17.10 -3.94
CA GLN A 116 -0.09 18.12 -5.00
C GLN A 116 -1.42 18.87 -5.17
N GLN A 117 -2.55 18.17 -5.15
CA GLN A 117 -3.87 18.80 -5.26
C GLN A 117 -4.14 19.75 -4.08
N VAL A 118 -3.84 19.31 -2.86
CA VAL A 118 -3.98 20.15 -1.65
C VAL A 118 -3.07 21.39 -1.73
N ALA A 119 -1.83 21.23 -2.20
CA ALA A 119 -0.92 22.34 -2.38
C ALA A 119 -1.46 23.38 -3.38
N VAL A 120 -2.00 22.93 -4.52
CA VAL A 120 -2.64 23.82 -5.52
C VAL A 120 -3.86 24.53 -4.93
N GLN A 121 -4.74 23.82 -4.22
CA GLN A 121 -5.92 24.43 -3.59
C GLN A 121 -5.53 25.48 -2.54
N GLN A 122 -4.50 25.20 -1.72
CA GLN A 122 -4.00 26.18 -0.76
C GLN A 122 -3.47 27.43 -1.45
N GLN A 123 -2.70 27.27 -2.52
CA GLN A 123 -2.19 28.41 -3.28
C GLN A 123 -3.33 29.26 -3.85
N GLN A 124 -4.37 28.63 -4.38
CA GLN A 124 -5.56 29.33 -4.90
C GLN A 124 -6.33 30.05 -3.77
N ALA A 125 -6.54 29.40 -2.63
CA ALA A 125 -7.21 29.99 -1.48
C ALA A 125 -6.45 31.21 -0.93
N GLN A 126 -5.11 31.15 -0.90
CA GLN A 126 -4.27 32.29 -0.52
C GLN A 126 -4.43 33.46 -1.50
N GLN A 127 -4.44 33.20 -2.80
CA GLN A 127 -4.66 34.24 -3.82
C GLN A 127 -6.05 34.87 -3.70
N GLN A 128 -7.10 34.07 -3.47
CA GLN A 128 -8.45 34.56 -3.25
C GLN A 128 -8.55 35.42 -1.98
N ALA A 129 -7.91 35.00 -0.88
CA ALA A 129 -7.88 35.78 0.35
C ALA A 129 -7.21 37.16 0.16
N ILE A 130 -6.13 37.21 -0.62
CA ILE A 130 -5.46 38.48 -0.97
C ILE A 130 -6.40 39.37 -1.81
N ALA A 131 -7.06 38.81 -2.83
CA ALA A 131 -8.01 39.56 -3.65
C ALA A 131 -9.16 40.12 -2.81
N LEU A 132 -9.78 39.30 -1.96
CA LEU A 132 -10.88 39.69 -1.10
C LEU A 132 -10.48 40.78 -0.09
N SER A 133 -9.25 40.71 0.43
CA SER A 133 -8.70 41.75 1.31
C SER A 133 -8.55 43.09 0.59
N ASN A 134 -8.10 43.07 -0.67
CA ASN A 134 -8.01 44.27 -1.49
C ASN A 134 -9.39 44.84 -1.80
N ASP A 135 -10.36 44.00 -2.15
CA ASP A 135 -11.75 44.42 -2.41
C ASP A 135 -12.40 45.05 -1.17
N LEU A 136 -12.21 44.44 0.00
CA LEU A 136 -12.71 45.00 1.26
C LEU A 136 -12.13 46.39 1.54
N ARG A 137 -10.81 46.56 1.33
CA ARG A 137 -10.15 47.87 1.49
C ARG A 137 -10.70 48.90 0.51
N ASN A 138 -10.90 48.52 -0.75
CA ASN A 138 -11.47 49.40 -1.78
C ASN A 138 -12.90 49.83 -1.44
N ASN A 139 -13.76 48.89 -1.02
CA ASN A 139 -15.14 49.19 -0.65
C ASN A 139 -15.22 50.08 0.60
N SER A 140 -14.36 49.86 1.60
CA SER A 140 -14.28 50.75 2.77
C SER A 140 -13.94 52.17 2.36
N ASN A 141 -12.92 52.35 1.51
CA ASN A 141 -12.52 53.68 1.01
C ASN A 141 -13.65 54.37 0.24
N GLN A 142 -14.42 53.62 -0.58
CA GLN A 142 -15.58 54.16 -1.29
C GLN A 142 -16.69 54.60 -0.33
N LEU A 143 -17.00 53.76 0.67
CA LEU A 143 -18.00 54.08 1.68
C LEU A 143 -17.64 55.36 2.45
N ASP A 144 -16.38 55.50 2.85
CA ASP A 144 -15.91 56.69 3.56
C ASP A 144 -16.01 57.93 2.68
N ALA A 145 -15.62 57.86 1.41
CA ALA A 145 -15.78 58.96 0.47
C ALA A 145 -17.26 59.37 0.25
N VAL A 146 -18.17 58.40 0.17
CA VAL A 146 -19.62 58.67 0.07
C VAL A 146 -20.15 59.34 1.33
N LYS A 147 -19.76 58.86 2.52
CA LYS A 147 -20.14 59.47 3.80
C LYS A 147 -19.67 60.92 3.94
N GLU A 148 -18.45 61.23 3.49
CA GLU A 148 -17.94 62.61 3.50
C GLU A 148 -18.73 63.51 2.54
N ARG A 149 -19.11 63.01 1.36
CA ARG A 149 -20.00 63.75 0.45
C ARG A 149 -21.37 64.03 1.03
N ILE A 150 -21.98 63.04 1.70
CA ILE A 150 -23.28 63.23 2.38
C ILE A 150 -23.15 64.35 3.42
N ARG A 151 -22.14 64.30 4.29
CA ARG A 151 -21.91 65.35 5.30
C ARG A 151 -21.70 66.73 4.68
N ALA A 152 -20.96 66.83 3.58
CA ALA A 152 -20.76 68.08 2.88
C ALA A 152 -22.07 68.65 2.30
N LEU A 153 -22.93 67.80 1.74
CA LEU A 153 -24.24 68.20 1.21
C LEU A 153 -25.20 68.62 2.33
N GLU A 154 -25.23 67.89 3.44
CA GLU A 154 -26.02 68.24 4.62
C GLU A 154 -25.58 69.60 5.20
N ALA A 155 -24.27 69.87 5.26
CA ALA A 155 -23.75 71.16 5.70
C ALA A 155 -24.15 72.32 4.75
N GLN A 156 -24.24 72.07 3.44
CA GLN A 156 -24.72 73.06 2.47
C GLN A 156 -26.22 73.33 2.61
N GLN A 157 -27.02 72.33 2.95
CA GLN A 157 -28.47 72.49 3.19
C GLN A 157 -28.76 73.17 4.52
N ALA A 158 -27.91 72.97 5.53
CA ALA A 158 -27.99 73.63 6.83
C ALA A 158 -27.47 75.08 6.81
N ASN A 159 -26.95 75.56 5.68
CA ASN A 159 -26.47 76.94 5.53
C ASN A 159 -27.66 77.90 5.37
N PRO A 160 -27.91 78.83 6.31
CA PRO A 160 -29.12 79.67 6.37
C PRO A 160 -29.17 80.85 5.38
N GLU A 161 -28.26 80.95 4.40
CA GLU A 161 -28.20 82.12 3.49
C GLU A 161 -29.06 82.02 2.21
N LEU A 162 -29.85 80.96 2.01
CA LEU A 162 -30.71 80.85 0.82
C LEU A 162 -32.10 81.49 0.93
N ILE A 163 -32.40 82.24 2.00
CA ILE A 163 -33.64 83.04 2.10
C ILE A 163 -33.30 84.48 2.45
N LEU A 164 -33.20 85.31 1.39
CA LEU A 164 -33.56 86.73 1.24
C LEU A 164 -32.46 87.59 0.60
N PRO A 165 -32.73 88.20 -0.56
CA PRO A 165 -32.19 89.50 -0.91
C PRO A 165 -33.23 90.59 -0.58
N THR A 166 -32.91 91.43 0.40
CA THR A 166 -33.58 92.72 0.66
C THR A 166 -33.11 93.75 -0.36
N PRO A 167 -33.99 94.53 -1.03
CA PRO A 167 -33.58 95.72 -1.76
C PRO A 167 -33.64 97.00 -0.87
N PRO A 168 -32.80 98.03 -1.13
CA PRO A 168 -32.61 99.17 -0.22
C PRO A 168 -33.34 100.48 -0.61
N GLN A 169 -33.54 101.30 0.45
CA GLN A 169 -33.51 102.78 0.57
C GLN A 169 -34.51 103.70 -0.14
N GLN A 170 -35.11 104.61 0.65
CA GLN A 170 -34.99 106.06 0.42
C GLN A 170 -35.41 106.92 1.63
N ALA A 171 -34.51 107.82 2.03
CA ALA A 171 -34.78 108.99 2.84
C ALA A 171 -35.25 110.13 1.92
N ALA A 172 -36.31 110.85 2.30
CA ALA A 172 -36.70 112.12 1.70
C ALA A 172 -37.00 113.13 2.81
N ALA A 173 -36.29 114.26 2.74
CA ALA A 173 -36.32 115.39 3.66
C ALA A 173 -37.56 116.28 3.47
N ALA A 174 -37.96 117.02 4.51
CA ALA A 174 -38.45 118.40 4.40
C ALA A 174 -38.68 119.06 5.78
N ASN A 175 -37.86 120.05 6.12
CA ASN A 175 -38.23 121.28 6.85
C ASN A 175 -37.60 122.43 6.05
N PRO A 176 -38.25 123.60 5.88
CA PRO A 176 -38.03 124.75 6.78
C PRO A 176 -39.23 125.75 6.77
N PRO A 177 -39.14 127.04 7.24
CA PRO A 177 -38.18 127.78 8.07
C PRO A 177 -38.88 128.28 9.39
N ALA A 178 -38.35 129.05 10.34
CA ALA A 178 -37.68 130.34 10.24
C ALA A 178 -37.43 130.89 11.67
N GLN A 179 -36.32 131.65 11.82
CA GLN A 179 -36.21 132.89 12.61
C GLN A 179 -36.37 132.81 14.15
N SER A 180 -35.67 133.56 15.00
CA SER A 180 -34.50 134.42 14.89
C SER A 180 -34.23 134.98 16.29
N THR A 181 -33.06 134.67 16.85
CA THR A 181 -32.18 135.62 17.57
C THR A 181 -32.71 136.24 18.89
N PRO A 182 -31.93 137.06 19.63
CA PRO A 182 -31.18 136.58 20.79
C PRO A 182 -31.45 137.41 22.08
N SER A 183 -30.71 137.05 23.14
CA SER A 183 -30.33 137.91 24.28
C SER A 183 -31.42 138.31 25.28
N ASN A 184 -31.41 137.69 26.47
CA ASN A 184 -30.65 138.17 27.65
C ASN A 184 -30.72 137.11 28.75
#